data_AF-A0A059LKM9-F1
#
_entry.id   AF-A0A059LKM9-F1
#
_cell.length_a   1.000
_cell.length_b   1.000
_cell.length_c   1.000
_cell.angle_alpha   90.00
_cell.angle_beta   90.00
_cell.angle_gamma   90.00
#
_symmetry.space_group_name_H-M   'P 1'
#
loop_
_entity.id
_entity.type
_entity.pdbx_description
1 polymer ?
#
loop_
_entity_poly.entity_id
_entity_poly.type
_entity_poly.pdbx_seq_one_letter_code
_entity_poly.pdbx_strand_id
1 'polypeptide(L)'
;MNGGMAIQPLTQAGSNLDMINIMSYDAGPWSTYDPKTALEAYSSYFHGRVLVGMEVAPEQWGGHVISLSEVDSLAAYVVTRRTAGLMLWSAHKKAASGTPTANQISQQVCNNFSLSGCSSPLV
;
A
#
# COMPACT_ATOMS: atom_id res chain seq x y z
N MET A 1 -11.74 12.38 7.38
CA MET A 1 -11.07 11.86 6.17
C MET A 1 -10.08 12.91 5.69
N ASN A 2 -8.77 12.68 5.83
CA ASN A 2 -7.71 13.61 5.41
C ASN A 2 -6.95 13.07 4.17
N GLY A 3 -7.68 12.51 3.19
CA GLY A 3 -7.10 12.07 1.92
C GLY A 3 -7.47 13.06 0.81
N GLY A 4 -6.48 13.59 0.09
CA GLY A 4 -6.72 14.40 -1.10
C GLY A 4 -7.09 13.52 -2.29
N MET A 5 -8.28 13.72 -2.87
CA MET A 5 -8.73 13.00 -4.06
C MET A 5 -9.41 13.96 -5.04
N ALA A 6 -9.01 13.91 -6.30
CA ALA A 6 -9.73 14.59 -7.37
C ALA A 6 -10.91 13.71 -7.83
N ILE A 7 -12.07 13.89 -7.20
CA ILE A 7 -13.25 13.02 -7.43
C ILE A 7 -13.71 13.06 -8.89
N GLN A 8 -13.83 14.26 -9.49
CA GLN A 8 -14.38 14.40 -10.84
C GLN A 8 -13.55 13.68 -11.93
N PRO A 9 -12.22 13.78 -11.95
CA PRO A 9 -11.39 12.94 -12.81
C PRO A 9 -11.62 11.44 -12.63
N LEU A 10 -11.76 10.96 -11.39
CA LEU A 10 -12.00 9.54 -11.13
C LEU A 10 -13.37 9.09 -11.64
N THR A 11 -14.42 9.88 -11.42
CA THR A 11 -15.78 9.52 -11.82
C THR A 11 -16.04 9.67 -13.31
N GLN A 12 -15.39 10.62 -13.99
CA GLN A 12 -15.65 10.92 -15.41
C GLN A 12 -14.63 10.29 -16.37
N ALA A 13 -13.37 10.15 -15.94
CA ALA A 13 -12.28 9.66 -16.77
C ALA A 13 -11.59 8.42 -16.17
N GLY A 14 -12.12 7.84 -15.09
CA GLY A 14 -11.55 6.65 -14.45
C GLY A 14 -11.41 5.46 -15.40
N SER A 15 -12.29 5.32 -16.39
CA SER A 15 -12.16 4.26 -17.41
C SER A 15 -10.86 4.34 -18.23
N ASN A 16 -10.15 5.47 -18.20
CA ASN A 16 -8.87 5.65 -18.88
C ASN A 16 -7.67 5.25 -18.01
N LEU A 17 -7.88 4.85 -16.76
CA LEU A 17 -6.83 4.46 -15.83
C LEU A 17 -6.79 2.93 -15.69
N ASP A 18 -5.61 2.33 -15.85
CA ASP A 18 -5.42 0.90 -15.61
C ASP A 18 -5.51 0.53 -14.13
N MET A 19 -5.03 1.43 -13.27
CA MET A 19 -4.98 1.27 -11.82
C MET A 19 -4.74 2.60 -11.10
N ILE A 20 -5.01 2.61 -9.79
CA ILE A 20 -4.61 3.64 -8.85
C ILE A 20 -3.69 3.03 -7.80
N ASN A 21 -2.55 3.67 -7.56
CA ASN A 21 -1.68 3.38 -6.43
C ASN A 21 -1.90 4.47 -5.37
N ILE A 22 -2.59 4.14 -4.27
CA ILE A 22 -2.77 5.07 -3.16
C ILE A 22 -1.44 5.15 -2.40
N MET A 23 -0.84 6.33 -2.29
CA MET A 23 0.34 6.54 -1.45
C MET A 23 -0.10 6.62 0.02
N SER A 24 -0.38 5.48 0.62
CA SER A 24 -0.89 5.34 2.00
C SER A 24 0.21 5.33 3.06
N TYR A 25 1.24 6.13 2.82
CA TYR A 25 2.38 6.44 3.68
C TYR A 25 2.55 7.96 3.68
N ASP A 26 3.35 8.49 4.59
CA ASP A 26 3.57 9.93 4.76
C ASP A 26 2.30 10.74 5.09
N ALA A 27 1.23 10.05 5.50
CA ALA A 27 -0.12 10.61 5.66
C ALA A 27 -0.48 10.96 7.11
N GLY A 28 0.52 10.97 8.00
CA GLY A 28 0.37 11.14 9.44
C GLY A 28 0.63 9.84 10.21
N PRO A 29 0.67 9.88 11.55
CA PRO A 29 0.90 8.68 12.36
C PRO A 29 -0.25 7.68 12.18
N TRP A 30 0.07 6.38 12.26
CA TRP A 30 -0.89 5.26 12.14
C TRP A 30 -2.09 5.37 13.11
N SER A 31 -1.92 6.04 14.26
CA SER A 31 -3.02 6.33 15.19
C SER A 31 -4.08 7.29 14.65
N THR A 32 -3.77 8.02 13.58
CA THR A 32 -4.63 9.04 12.96
C THR A 32 -4.90 8.81 11.48
N TYR A 33 -4.11 7.94 10.84
CA TYR A 33 -4.27 7.55 9.45
C TYR A 33 -4.43 6.04 9.34
N ASP A 34 -5.53 5.59 8.71
CA ASP A 34 -5.78 4.19 8.42
C ASP A 34 -5.79 3.96 6.88
N PRO A 35 -4.85 3.19 6.33
CA PRO A 35 -4.81 2.90 4.89
C PRO A 35 -6.05 2.16 4.39
N LYS A 36 -6.77 1.43 5.26
CA LYS A 36 -7.98 0.68 4.89
C LYS A 36 -9.13 1.63 4.58
N THR A 37 -9.27 2.70 5.36
CA THR A 37 -10.24 3.77 5.09
C THR A 37 -9.96 4.46 3.74
N ALA A 38 -8.68 4.66 3.39
CA ALA A 38 -8.32 5.21 2.08
C ALA A 38 -8.71 4.25 0.95
N LEU A 39 -8.44 2.96 1.09
CA LEU A 39 -8.85 1.95 0.11
C LEU A 39 -10.37 1.97 -0.14
N GLU A 40 -11.16 1.97 0.93
CA GLU A 40 -12.63 2.04 0.82
C GLU A 40 -13.10 3.29 0.09
N ALA A 41 -12.53 4.45 0.42
CA ALA A 41 -12.88 5.72 -0.22
C ALA A 41 -12.59 5.67 -1.73
N TYR A 42 -11.38 5.27 -2.13
CA TYR A 42 -11.03 5.16 -3.56
C TYR A 42 -11.86 4.12 -4.30
N SER A 43 -12.09 2.95 -3.71
CA SER A 43 -12.91 1.90 -4.32
C SER A 43 -14.40 2.28 -4.45
N SER A 44 -14.88 3.29 -3.73
CA SER A 44 -16.26 3.79 -3.89
C SER A 44 -16.45 4.71 -5.11
N TYR A 45 -15.38 5.35 -5.60
CA TYR A 45 -15.42 6.25 -6.76
C TYR A 45 -14.78 5.65 -8.01
N PHE A 46 -13.79 4.77 -7.85
CA PHE A 46 -13.04 4.17 -8.94
C PHE A 46 -13.32 2.67 -9.05
N HIS A 47 -13.89 2.25 -10.17
CA HIS A 47 -14.28 0.85 -10.41
C HIS A 47 -13.15 -0.01 -11.00
N GLY A 48 -11.96 0.56 -11.22
CA GLY A 48 -10.77 -0.17 -11.68
C GLY A 48 -9.93 -0.76 -10.56
N ARG A 49 -8.68 -1.09 -10.87
CA ARG A 49 -7.73 -1.69 -9.93
C ARG A 49 -7.20 -0.67 -8.92
N VAL A 50 -7.46 -0.88 -7.62
CA VAL A 50 -6.90 -0.05 -6.53
C VAL A 50 -5.87 -0.85 -5.76
N LEU A 51 -4.66 -0.29 -5.63
CA LEU A 51 -3.57 -0.80 -4.82
C LEU A 51 -3.28 0.16 -3.67
N VAL A 52 -2.95 -0.40 -2.51
CA VAL A 52 -2.59 0.39 -1.31
C VAL A 52 -1.08 0.40 -1.13
N GLY A 53 -0.51 1.59 -1.00
CA GLY A 53 0.92 1.81 -0.86
C GLY A 53 1.42 1.61 0.57
N MET A 54 2.61 1.05 0.67
CA MET A 54 3.42 0.96 1.89
C MET A 54 4.78 1.57 1.61
N GLU A 55 5.45 2.13 2.62
CA GLU A 55 6.80 2.64 2.46
C GLU A 55 7.83 1.92 3.35
N VAL A 56 9.01 1.63 2.79
CA VAL A 56 10.18 1.15 3.51
C VAL A 56 10.59 2.18 4.56
N ALA A 57 10.69 1.72 5.80
CA ALA A 57 10.93 2.59 6.94
C ALA A 57 12.31 3.28 6.89
N PRO A 58 12.41 4.50 7.45
CA PRO A 58 11.31 5.30 8.01
C PRO A 58 10.58 6.05 6.90
N GLU A 59 9.27 6.27 7.03
CA GLU A 59 8.54 7.18 6.16
C GLU A 59 9.17 8.59 6.15
N GLN A 60 9.12 9.27 5.01
CA GLN A 60 9.77 10.58 4.83
C GLN A 60 9.10 11.69 5.66
N TRP A 61 7.79 11.60 5.85
CA TRP A 61 6.96 12.47 6.67
C TRP A 61 6.22 11.66 7.73
N GLY A 62 6.09 12.21 8.95
CA GLY A 62 5.46 11.52 10.08
C GLY A 62 6.34 10.45 10.74
N GLY A 63 7.38 9.94 10.08
CA GLY A 63 8.39 9.07 10.67
C GLY A 63 7.89 7.68 11.05
N HIS A 64 6.79 7.24 10.45
CA HIS A 64 6.23 5.91 10.68
C HIS A 64 7.24 4.82 10.25
N VAL A 65 7.24 3.72 11.00
CA VAL A 65 8.15 2.60 10.82
C VAL A 65 7.32 1.35 10.61
N ILE A 66 7.21 0.92 9.36
CA ILE A 66 6.45 -0.28 9.00
C ILE A 66 7.04 -1.55 9.64
N SER A 67 6.16 -2.43 10.09
CA SER A 67 6.44 -3.77 10.58
C SER A 67 5.86 -4.85 9.65
N LEU A 68 6.39 -6.08 9.71
CA LEU A 68 5.82 -7.20 8.96
C LEU A 68 4.39 -7.54 9.40
N SER A 69 4.04 -7.33 10.67
CA SER A 69 2.66 -7.49 11.16
C SER A 69 1.68 -6.50 10.54
N GLU A 70 2.13 -5.28 10.22
CA GLU A 70 1.30 -4.32 9.50
C GLU A 70 1.12 -4.73 8.05
N VAL A 71 2.18 -5.25 7.42
CA VAL A 71 2.09 -5.87 6.09
C VAL A 71 1.07 -7.01 6.09
N ASP A 72 1.07 -7.87 7.11
CA ASP A 72 0.08 -8.96 7.26
C ASP A 72 -1.34 -8.44 7.41
N SER A 73 -1.54 -7.43 8.28
CA SER A 73 -2.86 -6.83 8.51
C SER A 73 -3.43 -6.19 7.24
N LEU A 74 -2.59 -5.48 6.48
CA LEU A 74 -3.01 -4.80 5.27
C LEU A 74 -3.23 -5.79 4.12
N ALA A 75 -2.37 -6.80 3.97
CA ALA A 75 -2.52 -7.87 2.99
C ALA A 75 -3.81 -8.67 3.21
N ALA A 76 -4.09 -9.09 4.45
CA ALA A 76 -5.33 -9.80 4.80
C ALA A 76 -6.57 -8.96 4.46
N TYR A 77 -6.52 -7.65 4.71
CA TYR A 77 -7.61 -6.74 4.37
C TYR A 77 -7.80 -6.60 2.84
N VAL A 78 -6.72 -6.39 2.09
CA VAL A 78 -6.74 -6.30 0.62
C VAL A 78 -7.28 -7.57 -0.03
N VAL A 79 -6.86 -8.76 0.45
CA VAL A 79 -7.35 -10.07 0.01
C VAL A 79 -8.85 -10.21 0.30
N THR A 80 -9.27 -9.88 1.53
CA THR A 80 -10.69 -9.95 1.95
C THR A 80 -11.58 -9.04 1.09
N ARG A 81 -11.10 -7.84 0.76
CA ARG A 81 -11.83 -6.87 -0.07
C ARG A 81 -11.72 -7.16 -1.56
N ARG A 82 -10.95 -8.17 -1.98
CA ARG A 82 -10.70 -8.52 -3.39
C ARG A 82 -10.25 -7.33 -4.23
N THR A 83 -9.37 -6.52 -3.65
CA THR A 83 -8.76 -5.37 -4.35
C THR A 83 -7.52 -5.81 -5.13
N ALA A 84 -6.89 -4.90 -5.88
CA ALA A 84 -5.88 -5.29 -6.86
C ALA A 84 -4.53 -5.68 -6.24
N GLY A 85 -4.21 -5.20 -5.03
CA GLY A 85 -3.00 -5.59 -4.34
C GLY A 85 -2.39 -4.48 -3.48
N LEU A 86 -1.09 -4.61 -3.26
CA LEU A 86 -0.27 -3.67 -2.51
C LEU A 86 0.82 -3.09 -3.40
N MET A 87 1.22 -1.86 -3.12
CA MET A 87 2.34 -1.17 -3.75
C MET A 87 3.41 -0.88 -2.70
N LEU A 88 4.69 -0.97 -3.08
CA LEU A 88 5.82 -0.73 -2.19
C LEU A 88 6.67 0.44 -2.67
N TRP A 89 6.86 1.43 -1.81
CA TRP A 89 7.74 2.57 -2.02
C TRP A 89 8.95 2.53 -1.07
N SER A 90 10.17 2.78 -1.46
CA SER A 90 10.68 2.49 -2.80
C SER A 90 11.57 1.26 -2.75
N ALA A 91 11.63 0.56 -3.88
CA ALA A 91 12.34 -0.71 -3.99
C ALA A 91 13.83 -0.60 -3.60
N HIS A 92 14.46 0.56 -3.82
CA HIS A 92 15.88 0.80 -3.55
C HIS A 92 16.16 1.58 -2.25
N LYS A 93 15.13 1.91 -1.47
CA LYS A 93 15.33 2.63 -0.21
C LYS A 93 16.05 1.72 0.78
N LYS A 94 17.12 2.24 1.40
CA LYS A 94 17.80 1.56 2.50
C LYS A 94 16.93 1.65 3.75
N ALA A 95 16.47 0.50 4.24
CA ALA A 95 15.70 0.41 5.47
C ALA A 95 16.53 0.88 6.68
N ALA A 96 15.87 1.51 7.65
CA ALA A 96 16.47 1.78 8.95
C ALA A 96 16.87 0.46 9.65
N SER A 97 17.88 0.54 10.50
CA SER A 97 18.33 -0.62 11.28
C SER A 97 17.18 -1.22 12.09
N GLY A 98 17.01 -2.53 12.02
CA GLY A 98 15.94 -3.26 12.71
C GLY A 98 14.56 -3.18 12.05
N THR A 99 14.44 -2.57 10.87
CA THR A 99 13.17 -2.46 10.13
C THR A 99 13.19 -3.32 8.86
N PRO A 100 12.02 -3.73 8.33
CA PRO A 100 11.96 -4.56 7.13
C PRO A 100 12.54 -3.86 5.89
N THR A 101 13.37 -4.60 5.14
CA THR A 101 13.84 -4.19 3.81
C THR A 101 12.75 -4.31 2.76
N ALA A 102 12.94 -3.66 1.60
CA ALA A 102 12.03 -3.81 0.47
C ALA A 102 11.84 -5.28 0.04
N ASN A 103 12.94 -6.06 0.03
CA ASN A 103 12.90 -7.49 -0.28
C ASN A 103 12.08 -8.28 0.75
N GLN A 104 12.23 -7.99 2.05
CA GLN A 104 11.44 -8.64 3.10
C GLN A 104 9.95 -8.29 3.01
N ILE A 105 9.61 -7.01 2.75
CA ILE A 105 8.22 -6.59 2.58
C ILE A 105 7.61 -7.27 1.33
N SER A 106 8.33 -7.26 0.20
CA SER A 106 7.89 -7.93 -1.03
C SER A 106 7.66 -9.43 -0.83
N GLN A 107 8.60 -10.11 -0.17
CA GLN A 107 8.46 -11.52 0.17
C GLN A 107 7.24 -11.78 1.08
N GLN A 108 7.03 -10.94 2.09
CA GLN A 108 5.89 -11.06 3.00
C GLN A 108 4.56 -10.90 2.26
N VAL A 109 4.43 -9.89 1.39
CA VAL A 109 3.25 -9.71 0.54
C VAL A 109 3.00 -10.94 -0.35
N CYS A 110 4.05 -11.46 -0.99
CA CYS A 110 3.96 -12.65 -1.83
C CYS A 110 3.44 -13.87 -1.05
N ASN A 111 3.97 -14.09 0.15
CA ASN A 111 3.52 -15.18 1.03
C ASN A 111 2.06 -14.99 1.47
N ASN A 112 1.69 -13.77 1.87
CA ASN A 112 0.33 -13.45 2.31
C ASN A 112 -0.70 -13.62 1.20
N PHE A 113 -0.30 -13.44 -0.05
CA PHE A 113 -1.15 -13.64 -1.23
C PHE A 113 -1.14 -15.09 -1.72
N SER A 114 -0.42 -16.00 -1.03
CA SER A 114 -0.27 -17.40 -1.41
C SER A 114 0.26 -17.57 -2.84
N LEU A 115 1.18 -16.70 -3.25
CA LEU A 115 1.83 -16.75 -4.56
C LEU A 115 3.05 -17.69 -4.54
N SER A 116 3.58 -17.99 -5.72
CA SER A 116 4.81 -18.77 -5.88
C SER A 116 6.03 -17.87 -6.14
N GLY A 117 7.23 -18.40 -5.91
CA GLY A 117 8.48 -17.68 -6.22
C GLY A 117 8.84 -16.55 -5.25
N CYS A 118 8.30 -16.55 -4.03
CA CYS A 118 8.45 -15.47 -3.04
C CYS A 118 9.87 -15.22 -2.51
N SER A 119 10.82 -16.10 -2.83
CA SER A 119 12.25 -15.89 -2.54
C SER A 119 12.96 -15.04 -3.59
N SER A 120 12.28 -14.67 -4.69
CA SER A 120 12.87 -13.81 -5.72
C SER A 120 13.03 -12.39 -5.18
N PRO A 121 14.23 -11.81 -5.22
CA PRO A 121 14.42 -10.44 -4.74
C PRO A 121 13.68 -9.45 -5.65
N LEU A 122 13.16 -8.38 -5.05
CA LEU A 122 12.59 -7.25 -5.76
C LEU A 122 13.69 -6.43 -6.45
N VAL A 123 14.84 -6.26 -5.78
CA VAL A 123 16.04 -5.55 -6.25
C VAL A 123 17.32 -6.25 -5.83
#